data_AF-A0A238C3T3-F1
#
_entry.id   AF-A0A238C3T3-F1
#
_cell.length_a   1.000
_cell.length_b   1.000
_cell.length_c   1.000
_cell.angle_alpha   90.00
_cell.angle_beta   90.00
_cell.angle_gamma   90.00
#
_symmetry.space_group_name_H-M   'P 1'
#
loop_
_entity.id
_entity.type
_entity.pdbx_description
1 polymer ?
#
loop_
_entity_poly.entity_id
_entity_poly.type
_entity_poly.pdbx_seq_one_letter_code
_entity_poly.pdbx_strand_id
1 'polypeptide(L)'
;MLCRCFCSKSASVNNCDIPMTPIIKAQNSGTKEDDPRIPLTQKQKYLLTKNWKGIDREVSAAGVEMFLKMLSTHPEYYKMFPFHNLATSSEEKKRMDDCLKAHGESVMKFLGQAISNIGNSDKFFELINENGRFHAHKKYFKPEMFWYNNWNYTVLWRNT
;
A
#
# COMPACT_ATOMS: atom_id res chain seq x y z
N MET A 1 -4.73 -11.74 -19.77
CA MET A 1 -4.37 -10.33 -20.05
C MET A 1 -3.72 -9.77 -18.78
N LEU A 2 -2.43 -9.38 -18.83
CA LEU A 2 -1.69 -8.89 -17.66
C LEU A 2 -1.89 -7.37 -17.50
N CYS A 3 -2.34 -6.96 -16.32
CA CYS A 3 -2.44 -5.55 -15.94
C CYS A 3 -1.03 -4.91 -15.96
N ARG A 4 -0.81 -3.91 -16.82
CA ARG A 4 0.49 -3.27 -17.09
C ARG A 4 0.94 -2.28 -16.01
N CYS A 5 0.53 -2.48 -14.76
CA CYS A 5 0.87 -1.52 -13.69
C CYS A 5 2.22 -1.80 -13.04
N PHE A 6 2.77 -3.01 -13.05
CA PHE A 6 4.13 -3.28 -12.55
C PHE A 6 4.62 -4.64 -13.10
N CYS A 7 5.61 -4.64 -13.99
CA CYS A 7 6.27 -5.88 -14.42
C CYS A 7 7.70 -5.59 -14.90
N SER A 8 8.68 -5.73 -14.00
CA SER A 8 10.08 -5.92 -14.37
C SER A 8 10.47 -7.37 -14.11
N LYS A 9 10.97 -8.01 -15.16
CA LYS A 9 11.51 -9.38 -15.17
C LYS A 9 12.78 -9.50 -14.33
N SER A 10 12.94 -10.60 -13.61
CA SER A 10 14.19 -11.39 -13.56
C SER A 10 13.81 -12.81 -13.10
N ALA A 11 13.86 -13.81 -13.98
CA ALA A 11 15.04 -14.62 -14.30
C ALA A 11 15.54 -15.43 -13.09
N SER A 12 15.09 -16.69 -13.06
CA SER A 12 15.57 -17.77 -12.21
C SER A 12 17.01 -18.16 -12.59
N VAL A 13 17.90 -18.23 -11.60
CA VAL A 13 19.14 -19.02 -11.67
C VAL A 13 19.32 -19.71 -10.31
N ASN A 14 19.49 -21.02 -10.35
CA ASN A 14 19.65 -21.92 -9.20
C ASN A 14 21.12 -22.03 -8.74
N ASN A 15 21.27 -22.27 -7.43
CA ASN A 15 22.32 -22.98 -6.67
C ASN A 15 23.79 -22.55 -6.71
N CYS A 16 24.35 -22.35 -5.50
CA CYS A 16 25.61 -22.94 -5.04
C CYS A 16 25.58 -23.07 -3.49
N ASP A 17 25.82 -24.29 -3.00
CA ASP A 17 25.93 -24.67 -1.59
C ASP A 17 27.32 -24.36 -0.96
N ILE A 18 27.34 -24.34 0.39
CA ILE A 18 28.46 -24.59 1.36
C ILE A 18 29.31 -23.37 1.80
N PRO A 19 29.82 -23.26 3.07
CA PRO A 19 29.40 -23.77 4.40
C PRO A 19 29.24 -22.67 5.49
N MET A 20 28.67 -23.07 6.65
CA MET A 20 28.59 -22.29 7.90
C MET A 20 29.96 -21.86 8.47
N THR A 21 30.02 -20.61 8.95
CA THR A 21 30.91 -20.17 10.03
C THR A 21 30.13 -19.29 11.03
N PRO A 22 30.26 -19.48 12.36
CA PRO A 22 29.43 -18.80 13.34
C PRO A 22 30.12 -17.52 13.83
N ILE A 23 29.59 -16.33 13.51
CA ILE A 23 30.15 -15.08 14.03
C ILE A 23 29.04 -14.09 14.44
N ILE A 24 28.85 -14.05 15.76
CA ILE A 24 28.56 -12.90 16.62
C ILE A 24 27.15 -12.28 16.57
N LYS A 25 26.39 -12.60 17.63
CA LYS A 25 25.35 -11.72 18.19
C LYS A 25 25.99 -10.37 18.56
N ALA A 26 25.60 -9.32 17.86
CA ALA A 26 25.69 -7.96 18.38
C ALA A 26 24.26 -7.41 18.53
N GLN A 27 23.65 -7.71 19.68
CA GLN A 27 22.53 -6.93 20.17
C GLN A 27 23.09 -5.57 20.59
N ASN A 28 22.99 -4.57 19.73
CA ASN A 28 23.21 -3.19 20.15
C ASN A 28 21.86 -2.56 20.48
N SER A 29 21.49 -2.68 21.75
CA SER A 29 20.40 -1.98 22.42
C SER A 29 20.82 -0.52 22.65
N GLY A 30 20.88 0.26 21.57
CA GLY A 30 20.80 1.72 21.65
C GLY A 30 19.34 2.10 21.46
N THR A 31 18.78 2.94 22.33
CA THR A 31 17.52 3.64 22.05
C THR A 31 17.71 4.39 20.74
N LYS A 32 17.24 3.80 19.62
CA LYS A 32 17.19 4.50 18.34
C LYS A 32 16.27 5.69 18.58
N GLU A 33 16.85 6.89 18.64
CA GLU A 33 16.05 8.10 18.64
C GLU A 33 15.07 8.01 17.46
N ASP A 34 13.80 8.27 17.75
CA ASP A 34 12.76 8.28 16.73
C ASP A 34 13.15 9.35 15.69
N ASP A 35 13.26 8.95 14.43
CA ASP A 35 13.57 9.88 13.33
C ASP A 35 12.50 10.98 13.26
N PRO A 36 12.88 12.27 13.33
CA PRO A 36 11.92 13.38 13.38
C PRO A 36 11.05 13.49 12.13
N ARG A 37 11.47 12.88 11.00
CA ARG A 37 10.68 12.85 9.76
C ARG A 37 9.43 11.96 9.87
N ILE A 38 9.42 11.01 10.80
CA ILE A 38 8.27 10.15 11.11
C ILE A 38 7.84 10.44 12.55
N PRO A 39 6.94 11.42 12.78
CA PRO A 39 6.54 11.87 14.12
C PRO A 39 5.56 10.89 14.78
N LEU A 40 5.96 9.62 14.86
CA LEU A 40 5.24 8.54 15.52
C LEU A 40 6.12 7.95 16.61
N THR A 41 5.56 7.81 17.80
CA THR A 41 6.19 7.09 18.92
C THR A 41 6.39 5.61 18.55
N GLN A 42 7.36 4.97 19.21
CA GLN A 42 7.56 3.52 19.09
C GLN A 42 6.27 2.69 19.33
N LYS A 43 5.42 3.12 20.28
CA LYS A 43 4.12 2.49 20.55
C LYS A 43 3.17 2.62 19.35
N GLN A 44 3.09 3.79 18.72
CA GLN A 44 2.26 4.02 17.53
C GLN A 44 2.76 3.19 16.34
N LYS A 45 4.08 3.15 16.10
CA LYS A 45 4.70 2.30 15.07
C LYS A 45 4.33 0.83 15.27
N TYR A 46 4.49 0.31 16.49
CA TYR A 46 4.10 -1.05 16.83
C TYR A 46 2.61 -1.34 16.57
N LEU A 47 1.72 -0.46 17.04
CA LEU A 47 0.27 -0.62 16.83
C LEU A 47 -0.09 -0.58 15.35
N LEU A 48 0.52 0.31 14.57
CA LEU A 48 0.30 0.39 13.13
C LEU A 48 0.68 -0.92 12.44
N THR A 49 1.89 -1.42 12.68
CA THR A 49 2.36 -2.68 12.10
C THR A 49 1.53 -3.87 12.56
N LYS A 50 1.13 -3.92 13.84
CA LYS A 50 0.30 -4.99 14.39
C LYS A 50 -1.09 -5.00 13.75
N ASN A 51 -1.75 -3.84 13.70
CA ASN A 51 -3.12 -3.72 13.18
C ASN A 51 -3.16 -4.00 11.67
N TRP A 52 -2.11 -3.62 10.93
CA TRP A 52 -2.01 -3.89 9.50
C TRP A 52 -2.12 -5.39 9.18
N LYS A 53 -1.61 -6.29 10.05
CA LYS A 53 -1.73 -7.74 9.85
C LYS A 53 -3.17 -8.23 9.72
N GLY A 54 -4.15 -7.52 10.30
CA GLY A 54 -5.56 -7.84 10.12
C GLY A 54 -6.05 -7.56 8.70
N ILE A 55 -5.65 -6.41 8.15
CA ILE A 55 -5.97 -5.98 6.77
C ILE A 55 -5.26 -6.89 5.76
N ASP A 56 -4.00 -7.24 6.02
CA ASP A 56 -3.16 -8.01 5.11
C ASP A 56 -3.70 -9.43 4.82
N ARG A 57 -4.48 -10.01 5.74
CA ARG A 57 -5.13 -11.31 5.54
C ARG A 57 -6.11 -11.33 4.38
N GLU A 58 -6.80 -10.21 4.17
CA GLU A 58 -7.83 -10.02 3.14
C GLU A 58 -7.46 -8.83 2.24
N VAL A 59 -6.16 -8.72 1.90
CA VAL A 59 -5.57 -7.53 1.26
C VAL A 59 -6.25 -7.13 -0.05
N SER A 60 -6.68 -8.11 -0.84
CA SER A 60 -7.37 -7.88 -2.11
C SER A 60 -8.78 -7.33 -1.89
N ALA A 61 -9.56 -7.96 -1.00
CA ALA A 61 -10.90 -7.50 -0.65
C ALA A 61 -10.87 -6.10 0.00
N ALA A 62 -9.93 -5.85 0.91
CA ALA A 62 -9.73 -4.54 1.52
C ALA A 62 -9.39 -3.47 0.47
N GLY A 63 -8.55 -3.81 -0.52
CA GLY A 63 -8.21 -2.93 -1.63
C GLY A 63 -9.40 -2.61 -2.52
N VAL A 64 -10.22 -3.62 -2.86
CA VAL A 64 -11.46 -3.42 -3.64
C VAL A 64 -12.40 -2.46 -2.90
N GLU A 65 -12.71 -2.71 -1.63
CA GLU A 65 -13.62 -1.86 -0.86
C GLU A 65 -13.09 -0.42 -0.70
N MET A 66 -11.78 -0.25 -0.52
CA MET A 66 -11.15 1.07 -0.50
C MET A 66 -11.39 1.84 -1.81
N PHE A 67 -11.15 1.20 -2.96
CA PHE A 67 -11.36 1.84 -4.25
C PHE A 67 -12.83 2.07 -4.57
N LEU A 68 -13.73 1.14 -4.23
CA LEU A 68 -15.17 1.33 -4.43
C LEU A 68 -15.69 2.53 -3.62
N LYS A 69 -15.25 2.69 -2.38
CA LYS A 69 -15.60 3.86 -1.55
C LYS A 69 -15.04 5.17 -2.12
N MET A 70 -13.80 5.16 -2.58
CA MET A 70 -13.20 6.33 -3.23
C MET A 70 -13.95 6.70 -4.51
N LEU A 71 -14.24 5.71 -5.37
CA LEU A 71 -14.87 5.90 -6.68
C LEU A 71 -16.38 6.17 -6.60
N SER A 72 -17.05 5.81 -5.49
CA SER A 72 -18.42 6.24 -5.23
C SER A 72 -18.49 7.71 -4.84
N THR A 73 -17.46 8.22 -4.15
CA THR A 73 -17.34 9.64 -3.77
C THR A 73 -16.80 10.50 -4.91
N HIS A 74 -15.89 9.94 -5.73
CA HIS A 74 -15.24 10.59 -6.87
C HIS A 74 -15.40 9.77 -8.16
N PRO A 75 -16.61 9.68 -8.75
CA PRO A 75 -16.82 8.92 -9.98
C PRO A 75 -15.96 9.41 -11.16
N GLU A 76 -15.59 10.70 -11.17
CA GLU A 76 -14.71 11.28 -12.17
C GLU A 76 -13.30 10.66 -12.19
N TYR A 77 -12.91 9.94 -11.14
CA TYR A 77 -11.62 9.26 -11.06
C TYR A 77 -11.56 7.97 -11.87
N TYR A 78 -12.70 7.36 -12.24
CA TYR A 78 -12.72 6.17 -13.10
C TYR A 78 -11.88 6.35 -14.37
N LYS A 79 -11.87 7.55 -14.97
CA LYS A 79 -11.11 7.88 -16.20
C LYS A 79 -9.59 7.67 -16.09
N MET A 80 -9.05 7.56 -14.88
CA MET A 80 -7.63 7.36 -14.63
C MET A 80 -7.24 5.88 -14.64
N PHE A 81 -8.21 4.97 -14.58
CA PHE A 81 -7.98 3.55 -14.42
C PHE A 81 -8.32 2.77 -15.69
N PRO A 82 -7.63 1.64 -15.94
CA PRO A 82 -7.95 0.76 -17.06
C PRO A 82 -9.36 0.13 -16.96
N PHE A 83 -9.95 0.09 -15.76
CA PHE A 83 -11.30 -0.39 -15.48
C PHE A 83 -12.36 0.73 -15.47
N HIS A 84 -12.13 1.82 -16.21
CA HIS A 84 -13.04 2.98 -16.25
C HIS A 84 -14.49 2.64 -16.64
N ASN A 85 -14.68 1.57 -17.42
CA ASN A 85 -15.99 1.05 -17.84
C ASN A 85 -16.83 0.49 -16.68
N LEU A 86 -16.23 0.26 -15.51
CA LEU A 86 -16.96 -0.14 -14.32
C LEU A 86 -17.85 0.96 -13.75
N ALA A 87 -17.66 2.23 -14.13
CA ALA A 87 -18.43 3.36 -13.62
C ALA A 87 -19.96 3.17 -13.70
N THR A 88 -20.44 2.51 -14.75
CA THR A 88 -21.87 2.24 -15.01
C THR A 88 -22.28 0.79 -14.71
N SER A 89 -21.37 -0.02 -14.18
CA SER A 89 -21.63 -1.43 -13.85
C SER A 89 -22.33 -1.58 -12.49
N SER A 90 -22.98 -2.72 -12.26
CA SER A 90 -23.53 -3.07 -10.95
C SER A 90 -22.41 -3.25 -9.91
N GLU A 91 -22.74 -3.04 -8.63
CA GLU A 91 -21.78 -3.21 -7.53
C GLU A 91 -21.17 -4.62 -7.48
N GLU A 92 -21.96 -5.65 -7.75
CA GLU A 92 -21.49 -7.03 -7.84
C GLU A 92 -20.42 -7.19 -8.92
N LYS A 93 -20.69 -6.65 -10.12
CA LYS A 93 -19.72 -6.70 -11.22
C LYS A 93 -18.45 -5.93 -10.91
N LYS A 94 -18.55 -4.79 -10.22
CA LYS A 94 -17.37 -4.03 -9.77
C LYS A 94 -16.53 -4.86 -8.79
N ARG A 95 -17.13 -5.48 -7.77
CA ARG A 95 -16.44 -6.33 -6.79
C ARG A 95 -15.77 -7.54 -7.41
N MET A 96 -16.35 -8.08 -8.49
CA MET A 96 -15.82 -9.24 -9.18
C MET A 96 -14.72 -8.91 -10.19
N ASP A 97 -14.53 -7.64 -10.58
CA ASP A 97 -13.60 -7.24 -11.63
C ASP A 97 -12.13 -7.51 -11.26
N ASP A 98 -11.45 -8.29 -12.09
CA ASP A 98 -10.07 -8.72 -11.85
C ASP A 98 -9.06 -7.56 -11.91
N CYS A 99 -9.34 -6.54 -12.73
CA CYS A 99 -8.44 -5.41 -12.86
C CYS A 99 -8.51 -4.49 -11.64
N LEU A 100 -9.72 -4.29 -11.09
CA LEU A 100 -9.93 -3.59 -9.82
C LEU A 100 -9.30 -4.35 -8.66
N LYS A 101 -9.53 -5.67 -8.55
CA LYS A 101 -8.92 -6.53 -7.52
C LYS A 101 -7.39 -6.44 -7.55
N ALA A 102 -6.79 -6.65 -8.72
CA ALA A 102 -5.34 -6.60 -8.87
C ALA A 102 -4.76 -5.22 -8.52
N HIS A 103 -5.44 -4.14 -8.90
CA HIS A 103 -4.98 -2.79 -8.58
C HIS A 103 -5.12 -2.47 -7.09
N GLY A 104 -6.28 -2.78 -6.49
CA GLY A 104 -6.53 -2.63 -5.07
C GLY A 104 -5.51 -3.40 -4.23
N GLU A 105 -5.29 -4.67 -4.56
CA GLU A 105 -4.27 -5.50 -3.91
C GLU A 105 -2.87 -4.92 -4.04
N SER A 106 -2.49 -4.42 -5.22
CA SER A 106 -1.17 -3.81 -5.44
C SER A 106 -0.94 -2.59 -4.55
N VAL A 107 -1.94 -1.71 -4.44
CA VAL A 107 -1.87 -0.52 -3.57
C VAL A 107 -1.78 -0.93 -2.11
N MET A 108 -2.63 -1.86 -1.67
CA MET A 108 -2.61 -2.31 -0.28
C MET A 108 -1.30 -3.03 0.08
N LYS A 109 -0.75 -3.87 -0.80
CA LYS A 109 0.57 -4.47 -0.58
C LYS A 109 1.69 -3.43 -0.49
N PHE A 110 1.67 -2.39 -1.33
CA PHE A 110 2.62 -1.29 -1.23
C PHE A 110 2.52 -0.58 0.14
N LEU A 111 1.30 -0.30 0.61
CA LEU A 111 1.08 0.28 1.95
C LEU A 111 1.64 -0.63 3.05
N GLY A 112 1.42 -1.94 2.96
CA GLY A 112 1.99 -2.92 3.89
C GLY A 112 3.53 -2.94 3.88
N GLN A 113 4.15 -2.83 2.71
CA GLN A 113 5.60 -2.70 2.59
C GLN A 113 6.11 -1.42 3.24
N ALA A 114 5.46 -0.27 3.02
CA ALA A 114 5.82 0.98 3.70
C ALA A 114 5.67 0.83 5.23
N ILE A 115 4.54 0.33 5.72
CA ILE A 115 4.27 0.16 7.16
C ILE A 115 5.27 -0.79 7.82
N SER A 116 5.65 -1.88 7.16
CA SER A 116 6.66 -2.81 7.71
C SER A 116 8.06 -2.18 7.83
N ASN A 117 8.33 -1.12 7.06
CA ASN A 117 9.59 -0.36 7.09
C ASN A 117 9.51 0.92 7.94
N ILE A 118 8.43 1.18 8.68
CA ILE A 118 8.27 2.44 9.43
C ILE A 118 9.30 2.65 10.56
N GLY A 119 10.00 1.59 10.98
CA GLY A 119 11.15 1.65 11.89
C GLY A 119 12.50 1.90 11.20
N ASN A 120 12.54 1.88 9.88
CA ASN A 120 13.69 2.22 9.04
C ASN A 120 13.27 3.38 8.11
N SER A 121 13.44 4.60 8.61
CA SER A 121 12.95 5.81 7.95
C SER A 121 13.48 5.98 6.54
N ASP A 122 14.76 5.68 6.29
CA ASP A 122 15.34 5.81 4.95
C ASP A 122 14.64 4.86 3.97
N LYS A 123 14.41 3.61 4.38
CA LYS A 123 13.68 2.66 3.52
C LYS A 123 12.21 3.05 3.34
N PHE A 124 11.57 3.56 4.39
CA PHE A 124 10.20 4.08 4.31
C PHE A 124 10.10 5.22 3.28
N PHE A 125 10.97 6.23 3.37
CA PHE A 125 10.96 7.36 2.44
C PHE A 125 11.39 6.97 1.03
N GLU A 126 12.33 6.05 0.86
CA GLU A 126 12.69 5.49 -0.44
C GLU A 126 11.44 4.92 -1.16
N LEU A 127 10.68 4.06 -0.49
CA LEU A 127 9.46 3.44 -1.02
C LEU A 127 8.39 4.48 -1.38
N ILE A 128 8.11 5.41 -0.47
CA ILE A 128 7.08 6.44 -0.69
C ILE A 128 7.48 7.39 -1.81
N ASN A 129 8.74 7.81 -1.87
CA ASN A 129 9.24 8.68 -2.93
C ASN A 129 9.24 8.00 -4.30
N GLU A 130 9.62 6.72 -4.37
CA GLU A 130 9.50 5.93 -5.60
C GLU A 130 8.07 5.87 -6.10
N ASN A 131 7.13 5.50 -5.23
CA ASN A 131 5.73 5.44 -5.59
C ASN A 131 5.16 6.82 -5.99
N GLY A 132 5.56 7.88 -5.30
CA GLY A 132 5.21 9.26 -5.64
C GLY A 132 5.70 9.64 -7.04
N ARG A 133 6.95 9.29 -7.40
CA ARG A 133 7.49 9.50 -8.75
C ARG A 133 6.68 8.74 -9.81
N PHE A 134 6.28 7.50 -9.55
CA PHE A 134 5.43 6.76 -10.49
C PHE A 134 4.07 7.44 -10.72
N HIS A 135 3.46 7.98 -9.66
CA HIS A 135 2.18 8.69 -9.75
C HIS A 135 2.30 10.05 -10.45
N ALA A 136 3.40 10.76 -10.28
CA ALA A 136 3.66 12.03 -10.96
C ALA A 136 3.65 11.91 -12.51
N HIS A 137 3.91 10.72 -13.04
CA HIS A 137 3.88 10.45 -14.49
C HIS A 137 2.53 9.87 -14.97
N LYS A 138 1.54 9.66 -14.08
CA LYS A 138 0.23 9.14 -14.47
C LYS A 138 -0.65 10.25 -15.03
N LYS A 139 -1.18 10.02 -16.23
CA LYS A 139 -2.09 10.96 -16.89
C LYS A 139 -3.30 11.24 -16.00
N TYR A 140 -3.64 12.51 -15.85
CA TYR A 140 -4.76 13.02 -15.03
C TYR A 140 -4.61 12.88 -13.51
N PHE A 141 -3.57 12.21 -13.01
CA PHE A 141 -3.30 12.16 -11.57
C PHE A 141 -2.74 13.51 -11.11
N LYS A 142 -3.19 13.99 -9.95
CA LYS A 142 -2.64 15.17 -9.31
C LYS A 142 -2.26 14.86 -7.85
N PRO A 143 -1.17 15.45 -7.30
CA PRO A 143 -0.74 15.16 -5.93
C PRO A 143 -1.83 15.36 -4.87
N GLU A 144 -2.75 16.30 -5.09
CA GLU A 144 -3.87 16.57 -4.18
C GLU A 144 -4.79 15.37 -4.02
N MET A 145 -4.85 14.46 -5.00
CA MET A 145 -5.69 13.27 -4.97
C MET A 145 -5.24 12.24 -3.91
N PHE A 146 -4.01 12.30 -3.41
CA PHE A 146 -3.61 11.51 -2.23
C PHE A 146 -4.31 11.98 -0.94
N TRP A 147 -4.68 13.26 -0.90
CA TRP A 147 -5.18 13.94 0.30
C TRP A 147 -6.66 14.30 0.20
N TYR A 148 -7.23 14.25 -1.00
CA TYR A 148 -8.61 14.64 -1.26
C TYR A 148 -9.58 13.61 -0.68
N ASN A 149 -9.76 13.73 0.62
CA ASN A 149 -10.68 12.98 1.43
C ASN A 149 -11.50 14.03 2.18
N ASN A 150 -12.64 14.43 1.63
CA ASN A 150 -13.62 15.23 2.38
C ASN A 150 -14.37 14.31 3.35
N TRP A 151 -13.62 13.61 4.21
CA TRP A 151 -14.16 12.68 5.18
C TRP A 151 -14.70 13.55 6.31
N ASN A 152 -15.96 13.97 6.21
CA ASN A 152 -16.72 14.36 7.39
C ASN A 152 -16.67 13.16 8.34
N TYR A 153 -15.88 13.27 9.41
CA TYR A 153 -15.66 12.23 10.43
C TYR A 153 -16.90 12.00 11.31
N THR A 154 -18.08 11.95 10.71
CA THR A 154 -19.30 11.52 11.36
C THR A 154 -19.61 10.12 10.88
N VAL A 155 -19.58 9.19 11.84
CA VAL A 155 -20.01 7.80 11.76
C VAL A 155 -18.91 6.81 11.33
N LEU A 156 -18.76 5.76 12.14
CA LEU A 156 -18.01 4.50 11.92
C LEU A 156 -16.67 4.26 12.65
N TRP A 157 -16.45 4.84 13.85
CA TRP A 157 -15.58 4.21 14.88
C TRP A 157 -16.11 4.39 16.33
N ARG A 158 -17.43 4.50 16.51
CA ARG A 158 -18.08 4.17 17.79
C ARG A 158 -18.76 2.83 17.59
N ASN A 159 -18.11 1.75 18.04
CA ASN A 159 -18.66 0.43 18.41
C ASN A 159 -17.61 -0.67 18.19
N THR A 160 -16.44 -0.47 18.80
CA THR A 160 -15.63 -1.55 19.35
C THR A 160 -15.14 -1.10 20.71
#